data_AF-A0AAV1QPU1-F1
#
_entry.id   AF-A0AAV1QPU1-F1
#
_cell.length_a   1.000
_cell.length_b   1.000
_cell.length_c   1.000
_cell.angle_alpha   90.00
_cell.angle_beta   90.00
_cell.angle_gamma   90.00
#
_symmetry.space_group_name_H-M   'P 1'
#
loop_
_entity.id
_entity.type
_entity.pdbx_description
1 polymer ?
#
loop_
_entity_poly.entity_id
_entity_poly.type
_entity_poly.pdbx_seq_one_letter_code
_entity_poly.pdbx_strand_id
1 'polypeptide(L)'
;MFNKFDKTIKSEIDAAEKLRKKGKLDEALKAFETLVQQHPQSPRARYGKAQAEDDLAEKQRSNDLLQKAINTYREAAELPDVTSDLLRATLKKRAERQQFLGRMRGSLATLEKLVQLFPEDAALKNDLGVAYLLLGDNKGAKRVYEEVLAVAPGDGFAKVHYGFILKSENKIAESIPYLK
;
A
#
# COMPACT_ATOMS: atom_id res chain seq x y z
N MET A 1 -0.83 -12.15 -9.20
CA MET A 1 -2.15 -11.64 -8.73
C MET A 1 -3.22 -12.71 -8.50
N PHE A 2 -3.29 -13.83 -9.23
CA PHE A 2 -4.29 -14.90 -9.00
C PHE A 2 -3.62 -16.13 -8.39
N ASN A 3 -4.16 -16.67 -7.30
CA ASN A 3 -3.72 -17.98 -6.78
C ASN A 3 -4.34 -19.14 -7.57
N LYS A 4 -4.09 -20.39 -7.18
CA LYS A 4 -4.61 -21.57 -7.91
C LYS A 4 -6.14 -21.60 -7.96
N PHE A 5 -6.80 -21.26 -6.86
CA PHE A 5 -8.25 -21.19 -6.77
C PHE A 5 -8.82 -20.01 -7.56
N ASP A 6 -8.25 -18.80 -7.41
CA ASP A 6 -8.74 -17.61 -8.12
C ASP A 6 -8.72 -17.77 -9.64
N LYS A 7 -7.82 -18.61 -10.17
CA LYS A 7 -7.77 -18.94 -11.61
C LYS A 7 -9.03 -19.67 -12.09
N THR A 8 -9.72 -20.43 -11.23
CA THR A 8 -10.93 -21.17 -11.61
C THR A 8 -12.16 -20.27 -11.70
N ILE A 9 -12.15 -19.14 -11.00
CA ILE A 9 -13.23 -18.12 -10.98
C ILE A 9 -12.79 -16.80 -11.66
N LYS A 10 -11.77 -16.89 -12.53
CA LYS A 10 -11.13 -15.72 -13.14
C LYS A 10 -12.11 -14.92 -14.01
N SER A 11 -12.99 -15.60 -14.74
CA SER A 11 -13.99 -14.98 -15.60
C SER A 11 -14.92 -14.05 -14.83
N GLU A 12 -15.36 -14.47 -13.66
CA GLU A 12 -16.29 -13.75 -12.81
C GLU A 12 -15.60 -12.56 -12.13
N ILE A 13 -14.35 -12.75 -11.68
CA ILE A 13 -13.50 -11.67 -11.17
C ILE A 13 -13.27 -10.61 -12.26
N ASP A 14 -12.93 -11.02 -13.48
CA ASP A 14 -12.68 -10.10 -14.60
C ASP A 14 -13.95 -9.35 -15.00
N ALA A 15 -15.13 -9.98 -14.92
CA ALA A 15 -16.40 -9.32 -15.17
C ALA A 15 -16.69 -8.22 -14.13
N ALA A 16 -16.49 -8.51 -12.84
CA ALA A 16 -16.61 -7.52 -11.77
C ALA A 16 -15.58 -6.38 -11.91
N GLU A 17 -14.32 -6.71 -12.26
CA GLU A 17 -13.27 -5.73 -12.51
C GLU A 17 -13.60 -4.82 -13.72
N LYS A 18 -14.24 -5.37 -14.76
CA LYS A 18 -14.70 -4.61 -15.93
C LYS A 18 -15.79 -3.61 -15.55
N LEU A 19 -16.69 -3.96 -14.64
CA LEU A 19 -17.67 -3.00 -14.10
C LEU A 19 -16.97 -1.86 -13.35
N ARG A 20 -16.01 -2.20 -12.48
CA ARG A 20 -15.21 -1.22 -11.73
C ARG A 20 -14.50 -0.23 -12.66
N LYS A 21 -13.78 -0.74 -13.67
CA LYS A 21 -13.06 0.07 -14.67
C LYS A 21 -13.98 0.94 -15.54
N LYS A 22 -15.25 0.57 -15.68
CA LYS A 22 -16.27 1.39 -16.37
C LYS A 22 -16.90 2.47 -15.47
N GLY A 23 -16.49 2.57 -14.21
CA GLY A 23 -17.07 3.50 -13.24
C GLY A 23 -18.44 3.09 -12.71
N LYS A 24 -18.91 1.87 -13.03
CA LYS A 24 -20.14 1.28 -12.50
C LYS A 24 -19.88 0.71 -11.11
N LEU A 25 -19.49 1.58 -10.17
CA LEU A 25 -18.92 1.19 -8.88
C LEU A 25 -19.91 0.43 -8.00
N ASP A 26 -21.18 0.81 -7.97
CA ASP A 26 -22.21 0.10 -7.20
C ASP A 26 -22.47 -1.32 -7.73
N GLU A 27 -22.51 -1.50 -9.06
CA GLU A 27 -22.62 -2.81 -9.70
C GLU A 27 -21.37 -3.66 -9.44
N ALA A 28 -20.18 -3.05 -9.50
CA ALA A 28 -18.91 -3.72 -9.24
C ALA A 28 -18.80 -4.19 -7.79
N LEU A 29 -19.16 -3.33 -6.83
CA LEU A 29 -19.15 -3.66 -5.41
C LEU A 29 -20.10 -4.82 -5.13
N LYS A 30 -21.34 -4.78 -5.63
CA LYS A 30 -22.30 -5.88 -5.48
C LYS A 30 -21.80 -7.19 -6.10
N ALA A 31 -21.15 -7.12 -7.25
CA ALA A 31 -20.55 -8.29 -7.90
C ALA A 31 -19.41 -8.89 -7.04
N PHE A 32 -18.52 -8.05 -6.51
CA PHE A 32 -17.45 -8.53 -5.62
C PHE A 32 -17.97 -9.02 -4.27
N GLU A 33 -19.03 -8.43 -3.71
CA GLU A 33 -19.70 -8.94 -2.51
C GLU A 33 -20.26 -10.34 -2.74
N THR A 34 -20.91 -10.56 -3.89
CA THR A 34 -21.41 -11.89 -4.28
C THR A 34 -20.27 -12.89 -4.42
N LEU A 35 -19.16 -12.50 -5.06
CA LEU A 35 -17.97 -13.34 -5.19
C LEU A 35 -17.35 -13.69 -3.84
N VAL A 36 -17.25 -12.73 -2.92
CA VAL A 36 -16.73 -12.97 -1.57
C VAL A 36 -17.67 -13.86 -0.76
N GLN A 37 -18.99 -13.75 -0.96
CA GLN A 37 -19.96 -14.63 -0.30
C GLN A 37 -19.86 -16.07 -0.82
N GLN A 38 -19.73 -16.27 -2.12
CA GLN A 38 -19.62 -17.59 -2.75
C GLN A 38 -18.23 -18.20 -2.55
N HIS A 39 -17.20 -17.36 -2.46
CA HIS A 39 -15.81 -17.77 -2.35
C HIS A 39 -15.08 -16.98 -1.24
N PRO A 40 -15.40 -17.24 0.04
CA PRO A 40 -14.86 -16.47 1.17
C PRO A 40 -13.34 -16.50 1.31
N GLN A 41 -12.70 -17.53 0.73
CA GLN A 41 -11.25 -17.73 0.74
C GLN A 41 -10.53 -17.14 -0.47
N SER A 42 -11.22 -16.50 -1.43
CA SER A 42 -10.58 -15.87 -2.60
C SER A 42 -9.90 -14.55 -2.21
N PRO A 43 -8.56 -14.47 -2.19
CA PRO A 43 -7.88 -13.22 -1.91
C PRO A 43 -8.11 -12.19 -3.01
N ARG A 44 -8.18 -12.63 -4.27
CA ARG A 44 -8.39 -11.73 -5.40
C ARG A 44 -9.79 -11.12 -5.41
N ALA A 45 -10.83 -11.87 -5.04
CA ALA A 45 -12.18 -11.33 -4.91
C ALA A 45 -12.28 -10.35 -3.74
N ARG A 46 -11.70 -10.68 -2.58
CA ARG A 46 -11.67 -9.78 -1.41
C ARG A 46 -10.88 -8.49 -1.73
N TYR A 47 -9.76 -8.59 -2.43
CA TYR A 47 -9.02 -7.43 -2.92
C TYR A 47 -9.84 -6.58 -3.91
N GLY A 48 -10.56 -7.21 -4.85
CA GLY A 48 -11.44 -6.51 -5.78
C GLY A 48 -12.58 -5.77 -5.08
N LYS A 49 -13.17 -6.38 -4.03
CA LYS A 49 -14.13 -5.71 -3.15
C LYS A 49 -13.52 -4.47 -2.52
N ALA A 50 -12.34 -4.58 -1.93
CA ALA A 50 -11.65 -3.44 -1.32
C ALA A 50 -11.40 -2.30 -2.33
N GLN A 51 -11.00 -2.62 -3.56
CA GLN A 51 -10.84 -1.62 -4.62
C GLN A 51 -12.16 -0.94 -5.01
N ALA A 52 -13.25 -1.69 -5.11
CA ALA A 52 -14.56 -1.11 -5.42
C ALA A 52 -15.07 -0.21 -4.28
N GLU A 53 -14.83 -0.59 -3.02
CA GLU A 53 -15.11 0.25 -1.85
C GLU A 53 -14.26 1.54 -1.86
N ASP A 54 -12.98 1.44 -2.20
CA ASP A 54 -12.03 2.56 -2.30
C ASP A 54 -12.47 3.56 -3.39
N ASP A 55 -12.74 3.08 -4.60
CA ASP A 55 -13.21 3.92 -5.70
C ASP A 55 -14.55 4.60 -5.34
N LEU A 56 -15.45 3.89 -4.66
CA LEU A 56 -16.75 4.43 -4.23
C LEU A 56 -16.56 5.48 -3.13
N ALA A 57 -15.63 5.26 -2.21
CA ALA A 57 -15.24 6.21 -1.18
C ALA A 57 -14.70 7.51 -1.80
N GLU A 58 -13.86 7.43 -2.83
CA GLU A 58 -13.36 8.60 -3.55
C GLU A 58 -14.49 9.33 -4.28
N LYS A 59 -15.36 8.61 -5.00
CA LYS A 59 -16.52 9.18 -5.71
C LYS A 59 -17.47 9.91 -4.76
N GLN A 60 -17.72 9.34 -3.58
CA GLN A 60 -18.63 9.89 -2.58
C GLN A 60 -17.95 10.83 -1.57
N ARG A 61 -16.61 10.95 -1.63
CA ARG A 61 -15.78 11.68 -0.65
C ARG A 61 -16.08 11.23 0.80
N SER A 62 -16.20 9.93 1.02
CA SER A 62 -16.59 9.35 2.31
C SER A 62 -15.43 8.67 3.03
N ASN A 63 -15.01 9.25 4.16
CA ASN A 63 -13.98 8.67 5.01
C ASN A 63 -14.43 7.34 5.65
N ASP A 64 -15.73 7.16 5.90
CA ASP A 64 -16.26 5.92 6.47
C ASP A 64 -16.19 4.77 5.47
N LEU A 65 -16.51 5.03 4.20
CA LEU A 65 -16.32 4.05 3.13
C LEU A 65 -14.84 3.74 2.92
N LEU A 66 -13.97 4.75 2.98
CA LEU A 66 -12.53 4.53 2.87
C LEU A 66 -12.00 3.68 4.04
N GLN A 67 -12.56 3.87 5.23
CA GLN A 67 -12.22 3.04 6.37
C GLN A 67 -12.67 1.58 6.20
N LYS A 68 -13.83 1.34 5.56
CA LYS A 68 -14.24 -0.02 5.18
C LYS A 68 -13.24 -0.63 4.20
N ALA A 69 -12.86 0.10 3.15
CA ALA A 69 -11.85 -0.36 2.18
C ALA A 69 -10.52 -0.76 2.85
N ILE A 70 -10.01 0.06 3.80
CA ILE A 70 -8.80 -0.25 4.58
C ILE A 70 -8.93 -1.57 5.35
N ASN A 71 -10.10 -1.84 5.93
CA ASN A 71 -10.37 -3.09 6.64
C ASN A 71 -10.46 -4.27 5.66
N THR A 72 -11.12 -4.11 4.51
CA THR A 72 -11.22 -5.15 3.49
C THR A 72 -9.86 -5.47 2.85
N TYR A 73 -8.97 -4.48 2.65
CA TYR A 73 -7.59 -4.74 2.25
C TYR A 73 -6.83 -5.56 3.30
N ARG A 74 -7.02 -5.28 4.60
CA ARG A 74 -6.41 -6.10 5.66
C ARG A 74 -6.91 -7.55 5.57
N GLU A 75 -8.21 -7.75 5.46
CA GLU A 75 -8.81 -9.09 5.33
C GLU A 75 -8.25 -9.83 4.11
N ALA A 76 -8.14 -9.16 2.96
CA ALA A 76 -7.58 -9.75 1.74
C ALA A 76 -6.11 -10.20 1.94
N ALA A 77 -5.32 -9.46 2.70
CA ALA A 77 -3.93 -9.80 3.00
C ALA A 77 -3.76 -10.89 4.08
N GLU A 78 -4.81 -11.21 4.84
CA GLU A 78 -4.83 -12.23 5.90
C GLU A 78 -5.38 -13.58 5.43
N LEU A 79 -5.92 -13.64 4.21
CA LEU A 79 -6.43 -14.90 3.62
C LEU A 79 -5.29 -15.89 3.30
N PRO A 80 -5.59 -17.20 3.26
CA PRO A 80 -4.62 -18.20 2.83
C PRO A 80 -4.28 -18.06 1.33
N ASP A 81 -3.11 -18.58 0.95
CA ASP A 81 -2.66 -18.66 -0.45
C ASP A 81 -2.66 -17.33 -1.23
N VAL A 82 -2.47 -16.21 -0.55
CA VAL A 82 -2.29 -14.90 -1.22
C VAL A 82 -0.96 -14.91 -1.96
N THR A 83 -0.98 -14.67 -3.28
CA THR A 83 0.27 -14.56 -4.06
C THR A 83 1.09 -13.35 -3.61
N SER A 84 2.42 -13.43 -3.66
CA SER A 84 3.31 -12.33 -3.26
C SER A 84 2.97 -10.99 -3.91
N ASP A 85 2.68 -10.98 -5.22
CA ASP A 85 2.32 -9.74 -5.93
C ASP A 85 1.02 -9.12 -5.39
N LEU A 86 0.02 -9.97 -5.12
CA LEU A 86 -1.27 -9.52 -4.59
C LEU A 86 -1.11 -9.01 -3.16
N LEU A 87 -0.32 -9.69 -2.34
CA LEU A 87 -0.03 -9.27 -0.98
C LEU A 87 0.66 -7.90 -0.97
N ARG A 88 1.66 -7.70 -1.84
CA ARG A 88 2.35 -6.41 -2.02
C ARG A 88 1.37 -5.30 -2.41
N ALA A 89 0.57 -5.52 -3.46
CA ALA A 89 -0.38 -4.53 -3.96
C ALA A 89 -1.46 -4.19 -2.90
N THR A 90 -1.96 -5.19 -2.18
CA THR A 90 -2.99 -5.06 -1.15
C THR A 90 -2.49 -4.24 0.03
N LEU A 91 -1.34 -4.59 0.60
CA LEU A 91 -0.77 -3.88 1.73
C LEU A 91 -0.32 -2.47 1.34
N LYS A 92 0.20 -2.26 0.12
CA LYS A 92 0.60 -0.93 -0.35
C LYS A 92 -0.61 0.00 -0.43
N LYS A 93 -1.71 -0.46 -1.05
CA LYS A 93 -2.97 0.32 -1.09
C LYS A 93 -3.52 0.61 0.30
N ARG A 94 -3.49 -0.39 1.20
CA ARG A 94 -3.88 -0.18 2.60
C ARG A 94 -3.07 0.94 3.28
N ALA A 95 -1.74 0.91 3.14
CA ALA A 95 -0.84 1.92 3.74
C ALA A 95 -1.10 3.33 3.19
N GLU A 96 -1.28 3.46 1.86
CA GLU A 96 -1.62 4.72 1.19
C GLU A 96 -2.94 5.31 1.72
N ARG A 97 -3.97 4.47 1.87
CA ARG A 97 -5.28 4.91 2.38
C ARG A 97 -5.25 5.24 3.87
N GLN A 98 -4.46 4.52 4.66
CA GLN A 98 -4.21 4.86 6.05
C GLN A 98 -3.54 6.24 6.18
N GLN A 99 -2.55 6.56 5.34
CA GLN A 99 -1.94 7.90 5.31
C GLN A 99 -2.96 8.97 4.91
N PHE A 100 -3.76 8.72 3.86
CA PHE A 100 -4.79 9.65 3.43
C PHE A 100 -5.77 10.02 4.56
N LEU A 101 -6.16 9.05 5.40
CA LEU A 101 -7.02 9.28 6.56
C LEU A 101 -6.29 9.79 7.82
N GLY A 102 -5.00 10.15 7.73
CA GLY A 102 -4.23 10.61 8.89
C GLY A 102 -3.82 9.50 9.87
N ARG A 103 -4.03 8.22 9.53
CA ARG A 103 -3.75 7.05 10.39
C ARG A 103 -2.29 6.62 10.29
N MET A 104 -1.39 7.55 10.60
CA MET A 104 0.05 7.40 10.35
C MET A 104 0.68 6.18 11.05
N ARG A 105 0.36 5.93 12.32
CA ARG A 105 0.86 4.74 13.04
C ARG A 105 0.40 3.43 12.40
N GLY A 106 -0.84 3.39 11.91
CA GLY A 106 -1.37 2.22 11.21
C GLY A 106 -0.72 1.99 9.85
N SER A 107 -0.39 3.07 9.14
CA SER A 107 0.37 3.00 7.88
C SER A 107 1.80 2.52 8.11
N LEU A 108 2.48 3.07 9.13
CA LEU A 108 3.82 2.64 9.51
C LEU A 108 3.87 1.12 9.74
N ALA A 109 2.98 0.59 10.57
CA ALA A 109 2.93 -0.86 10.83
C ALA A 109 2.66 -1.69 9.56
N THR A 110 1.86 -1.18 8.62
CA THR A 110 1.63 -1.83 7.33
C THR A 110 2.90 -1.81 6.45
N LEU A 111 3.64 -0.70 6.44
CA LEU A 111 4.88 -0.55 5.67
C LEU A 111 6.03 -1.36 6.26
N GLU A 112 6.15 -1.44 7.59
CA GLU A 112 7.11 -2.32 8.26
C GLU A 112 6.86 -3.78 7.88
N LYS A 113 5.59 -4.22 7.88
CA LYS A 113 5.23 -5.56 7.39
C LYS A 113 5.58 -5.76 5.91
N LEU A 114 5.36 -4.75 5.06
CA LEU A 114 5.74 -4.81 3.65
C LEU A 114 7.24 -4.98 3.45
N VAL A 115 8.06 -4.17 4.13
CA VAL A 115 9.53 -4.26 4.05
C VAL A 115 10.04 -5.58 4.61
N GLN A 116 9.43 -6.12 5.68
CA GLN A 116 9.76 -7.44 6.19
C GLN A 116 9.50 -8.56 5.16
N LEU A 117 8.39 -8.47 4.41
CA LEU A 117 8.02 -9.46 3.40
C LEU A 117 8.81 -9.29 2.09
N PHE A 118 9.27 -8.08 1.79
CA PHE A 118 9.96 -7.71 0.56
C PHE A 118 11.23 -6.89 0.85
N PRO A 119 12.24 -7.48 1.52
CA PRO A 119 13.40 -6.75 2.03
C PRO A 119 14.28 -6.13 0.94
N GLU A 120 14.21 -6.63 -0.29
CA GLU A 120 14.98 -6.13 -1.44
C GLU A 120 14.28 -5.00 -2.21
N ASP A 121 13.04 -4.66 -1.85
CA ASP A 121 12.28 -3.62 -2.55
C ASP A 121 12.62 -2.23 -1.98
N ALA A 122 13.57 -1.55 -2.63
CA ALA A 122 14.00 -0.21 -2.24
C ALA A 122 12.85 0.82 -2.26
N ALA A 123 11.85 0.66 -3.14
CA ALA A 123 10.71 1.55 -3.18
C ALA A 123 9.84 1.42 -1.92
N LEU A 124 9.68 0.20 -1.39
CA LEU A 124 8.98 -0.02 -0.11
C LEU A 124 9.75 0.52 1.08
N LYS A 125 11.09 0.43 1.08
CA LYS A 125 11.94 1.10 2.07
C LYS A 125 11.80 2.62 2.00
N ASN A 126 11.79 3.18 0.79
CA ASN A 126 11.54 4.61 0.60
C ASN A 126 10.16 5.04 1.15
N ASP A 127 9.10 4.27 0.87
CA ASP A 127 7.75 4.50 1.42
C ASP A 127 7.76 4.42 2.97
N LEU A 128 8.51 3.48 3.55
CA LEU A 128 8.70 3.35 5.01
C LEU A 128 9.43 4.57 5.61
N GLY A 129 10.48 5.06 4.96
CA GLY A 129 11.19 6.27 5.35
C GLY A 129 10.26 7.50 5.41
N VAL A 130 9.39 7.64 4.41
CA VAL A 130 8.37 8.71 4.40
C VAL A 130 7.40 8.57 5.57
N ALA A 131 6.97 7.34 5.89
CA ALA A 131 6.06 7.12 7.02
C ALA A 131 6.68 7.51 8.37
N TYR A 132 7.98 7.23 8.58
CA TYR A 132 8.69 7.73 9.76
C TYR A 132 8.76 9.26 9.80
N LEU A 133 9.05 9.92 8.66
CA LEU A 133 9.05 11.39 8.57
C LEU A 133 7.68 12.01 8.89
N LEU A 134 6.59 11.43 8.38
CA LEU A 134 5.23 11.89 8.67
C LEU A 134 4.86 11.77 10.16
N LEU A 135 5.52 10.89 10.90
CA LEU A 135 5.40 10.76 12.36
C LEU A 135 6.41 11.62 13.14
N GLY A 136 7.28 12.36 12.45
CA GLY A 136 8.36 13.15 13.05
C GLY A 136 9.54 12.31 13.56
N ASP A 137 9.60 11.02 13.23
CA ASP A 137 10.71 10.15 13.60
C ASP A 137 11.84 10.25 12.57
N ASN A 138 12.57 11.37 12.60
CA ASN A 138 13.70 11.60 11.73
C ASN A 138 14.81 10.55 11.93
N LYS A 139 14.94 9.97 13.13
CA LYS A 139 15.95 8.94 13.42
C LYS A 139 15.61 7.63 12.72
N GLY A 140 14.35 7.18 12.80
CA GLY A 140 13.86 6.01 12.07
C GLY A 140 14.00 6.19 10.56
N ALA A 141 13.52 7.31 10.04
CA ALA A 141 13.63 7.64 8.61
C ALA A 141 15.08 7.63 8.12
N LYS A 142 16.00 8.22 8.90
CA LYS A 142 17.43 8.29 8.55
C LYS A 142 18.03 6.92 8.36
N ARG A 143 17.82 5.99 9.30
CA ARG A 143 18.33 4.61 9.19
C ARG A 143 17.83 3.92 7.93
N VAL A 144 16.55 4.09 7.61
CA VAL A 144 15.95 3.50 6.41
C VAL A 144 16.62 4.04 5.13
N TYR A 145 16.83 5.36 5.03
CA TYR A 145 17.49 5.92 3.86
C TYR A 145 18.99 5.61 3.80
N GLU A 146 19.67 5.45 4.94
CA GLU A 146 21.04 4.94 4.99
C GLU A 146 21.12 3.51 4.41
N GLU A 147 20.19 2.63 4.79
CA GLU A 147 20.10 1.27 4.22
C GLU A 147 19.83 1.27 2.72
N VAL A 148 18.92 2.12 2.23
CA VAL A 148 18.65 2.26 0.79
C VAL A 148 19.90 2.74 0.05
N LEU A 149 20.59 3.77 0.55
CA LEU A 149 21.77 4.34 -0.09
C LEU A 149 23.01 3.42 0.00
N ALA A 150 23.08 2.52 0.98
CA ALA A 150 24.14 1.52 1.06
C ALA A 150 24.06 0.50 -0.07
N VAL A 151 22.85 0.12 -0.50
CA VAL A 151 22.61 -0.83 -1.59
C VAL A 151 22.50 -0.14 -2.95
N ALA A 152 21.84 1.03 -2.97
CA ALA A 152 21.61 1.83 -4.17
C ALA A 152 22.09 3.28 -3.96
N PRO A 153 23.42 3.55 -4.03
CA PRO A 153 23.97 4.90 -3.86
C PRO A 153 23.47 5.92 -4.89
N GLY A 154 22.80 5.47 -5.96
CA GLY A 154 22.20 6.30 -7.00
C GLY A 154 20.72 6.64 -6.77
N ASP A 155 20.07 6.12 -5.73
CA ASP A 155 18.64 6.36 -5.47
C ASP A 155 18.38 7.83 -5.14
N GLY A 156 17.85 8.58 -6.10
CA GLY A 156 17.59 10.01 -5.96
C GLY A 156 16.53 10.32 -4.90
N PHE A 157 15.54 9.43 -4.72
CA PHE A 157 14.48 9.63 -3.72
C PHE A 157 15.06 9.53 -2.31
N ALA A 158 15.88 8.51 -2.05
CA ALA A 158 16.56 8.35 -0.77
C ALA A 158 17.55 9.48 -0.50
N LYS A 159 18.30 9.94 -1.53
CA LYS A 159 19.21 11.09 -1.40
C LYS A 159 18.49 12.34 -0.92
N VAL A 160 17.42 12.76 -1.59
CA VAL A 160 16.75 14.02 -1.23
C VAL A 160 16.16 13.98 0.18
N HIS A 161 15.61 12.84 0.60
CA HIS A 161 15.07 12.70 1.95
C HIS A 161 16.17 12.62 3.00
N TYR A 162 17.28 11.91 2.74
CA TYR A 162 18.43 11.86 3.63
C TYR A 162 19.07 13.25 3.79
N GLY A 163 19.27 13.98 2.69
CA GLY A 163 19.73 15.36 2.70
C GLY A 163 18.80 16.29 3.47
N PHE A 164 17.48 16.14 3.30
CA PHE A 164 16.48 16.89 4.07
C PHE A 164 16.61 16.61 5.58
N ILE A 165 16.79 15.35 5.97
CA ILE A 165 17.00 14.96 7.36
C ILE A 165 18.29 15.59 7.91
N LEU A 166 19.41 15.49 7.20
CA LEU A 166 20.68 16.11 7.60
C LEU A 166 20.53 17.62 7.81
N LYS A 167 19.84 18.31 6.89
CA LYS A 167 19.54 19.73 7.03
C LYS A 167 18.71 20.03 8.28
N SER A 168 17.71 19.20 8.58
CA SER A 168 16.88 19.32 9.80
C SER A 168 17.68 19.12 11.09
N GLU A 169 18.77 18.33 11.04
CA GLU A 169 19.74 18.13 12.12
C GLU A 169 20.82 19.24 12.18
N ASN A 170 20.65 20.33 11.41
CA ASN A 170 21.63 21.42 11.25
C ASN A 170 22.98 21.00 10.65
N LYS A 171 23.04 19.84 9.98
CA LYS A 171 24.22 19.35 9.24
C LYS A 171 24.22 19.89 7.82
N ILE A 172 24.26 21.22 7.70
CA ILE A 172 24.03 21.92 6.43
C ILE A 172 25.06 21.51 5.37
N ALA A 173 26.36 21.51 5.71
CA ALA A 173 27.43 21.14 4.77
C ALA A 173 27.28 19.70 4.26
N GLU A 174 26.96 18.75 5.15
CA GLU A 174 26.76 17.34 4.80
C GLU A 174 25.51 17.12 3.94
N SER A 175 24.47 17.96 4.08
CA SER A 175 23.21 17.83 3.32
C SER A 175 23.34 18.21 1.84
N ILE A 176 24.22 19.16 1.52
CA ILE A 176 24.36 19.74 0.17
C ILE A 176 24.58 18.68 -0.93
N PRO A 177 25.51 17.72 -0.81
CA PRO A 177 25.72 16.72 -1.88
C PRO A 177 24.52 15.80 -2.13
N TYR A 178 23.59 15.69 -1.18
CA TYR A 178 22.38 14.86 -1.29
C TYR A 178 21.16 15.63 -1.81
N LEU A 179 21.21 16.96 -1.78
CA LEU A 179 20.11 17.86 -2.17
C LEU A 179 20.32 18.55 -3.54
N LYS A 180 21.47 18.30 -4.18
CA LYS A 180 21.79 18.78 -5.53
C LYS A 180 21.19 17.88 -6.59
#